data_AF-A0A7R9LFJ1-F1
#
_entry.id   AF-A0A7R9LFJ1-F1
#
_cell.length_a   1.000
_cell.length_b   1.000
_cell.length_c   1.000
_cell.angle_alpha   90.00
_cell.angle_beta   90.00
_cell.angle_gamma   90.00
#
_symmetry.space_group_name_H-M   'P 1'
#
loop_
_entity.id
_entity.type
_entity.pdbx_description
1 polymer ?
#
loop_
_entity_poly.entity_id
_entity_poly.type
_entity_poly.pdbx_seq_one_letter_code
_entity_poly.pdbx_strand_id
1 'polypeptide(L)'
;MYLSYLHLLRLFHDYGGYTIDITGPIMIAVQKVTNVGFSLHDGLSKSEDELTADQKRYAIRKRPTFLEYYSYVFQYSTLMCGPLVFYNDYIEFINGKNFERHLQSKLSTKQMPSPLWPVLRKLFISVSFAILLVTIAPMFPITHLA
;
A
#
# COMPACT_ATOMS: atom_id res chain seq x y z
N MET A 1 19.82 3.62 -1.00
CA MET A 1 21.06 3.35 -0.23
C MET A 1 20.79 2.94 1.22
N TYR A 2 20.05 3.73 2.02
CA TYR A 2 19.78 3.38 3.43
C TYR A 2 19.08 2.03 3.64
N LEU A 3 17.99 1.76 2.92
CA LEU A 3 17.27 0.47 2.99
C LEU A 3 18.19 -0.72 2.65
N SER A 4 19.00 -0.61 1.61
CA SER A 4 19.96 -1.64 1.19
C SER A 4 20.98 -1.93 2.29
N TYR A 5 21.48 -0.89 2.96
CA TYR A 5 22.39 -1.04 4.10
C TYR A 5 21.73 -1.81 5.26
N LEU A 6 20.46 -1.51 5.60
CA LEU A 6 19.75 -2.23 6.65
C LEU A 6 19.49 -3.70 6.32
N HIS A 7 19.18 -4.01 5.06
CA HIS A 7 19.05 -5.40 4.62
C HIS A 7 20.38 -6.15 4.71
N LEU A 8 21.50 -5.51 4.35
CA LEU A 8 22.83 -6.11 4.51
C LEU A 8 23.17 -6.34 6.00
N LEU A 9 22.90 -5.36 6.87
CA LEU A 9 23.13 -5.50 8.31
C LEU A 9 22.33 -6.68 8.89
N ARG A 10 21.05 -6.82 8.49
CA ARG A 10 20.21 -7.94 8.92
C ARG A 10 20.76 -9.27 8.42
N LEU A 11 21.27 -9.33 7.19
CA LEU A 11 21.89 -10.53 6.63
C LEU A 11 23.15 -10.95 7.40
N PHE A 12 23.99 -10.00 7.80
CA PHE A 12 25.26 -10.30 8.50
C PHE A 12 25.07 -10.59 10.00
N HIS A 13 24.13 -9.91 10.67
CA HIS A 13 24.01 -9.99 12.13
C HIS A 13 22.85 -10.87 12.63
N ASP A 14 21.80 -11.05 11.83
CA ASP A 14 20.57 -11.74 12.28
C ASP A 14 19.97 -12.61 11.16
N TYR A 15 20.82 -13.46 10.57
CA TYR A 15 20.40 -14.37 9.51
C TYR A 15 19.39 -15.39 10.02
N GLY A 16 18.14 -15.31 9.54
CA GLY A 16 17.06 -16.21 9.96
C GLY A 16 16.56 -15.99 11.39
N GLY A 17 16.91 -14.86 12.02
CA GLY A 17 16.46 -14.52 13.35
C GLY A 17 14.99 -14.10 13.42
N TYR A 18 14.40 -14.27 14.60
CA TYR A 18 13.02 -13.93 14.90
C TYR A 18 12.84 -12.48 15.38
N THR A 19 13.84 -11.61 15.19
CA THR A 19 13.74 -10.20 15.59
C THR A 19 12.75 -9.44 14.70
N ILE A 20 12.09 -8.43 15.27
CA ILE A 20 11.13 -7.57 14.57
C ILE A 20 11.80 -6.98 13.32
N ASP A 21 11.19 -7.19 12.15
CA ASP A 21 11.72 -6.71 10.88
C ASP A 21 11.36 -5.25 10.63
N ILE A 22 12.25 -4.35 11.07
CA ILE A 22 12.16 -2.92 10.79
C ILE A 22 12.37 -2.58 9.30
N THR A 23 12.94 -3.51 8.51
CA THR A 23 13.23 -3.24 7.10
C THR A 23 11.96 -3.23 6.25
N GLY A 24 10.91 -3.97 6.64
CA GLY A 24 9.60 -3.97 5.99
C GLY A 24 8.95 -2.58 5.94
N PRO A 25 8.72 -1.91 7.09
CA PRO A 25 8.19 -0.55 7.11
C PRO A 25 9.05 0.46 6.34
N ILE A 26 10.38 0.34 6.44
CA ILE A 26 11.31 1.24 5.74
C ILE A 26 11.24 1.01 4.23
N MET A 27 11.05 -0.24 3.78
CA MET A 27 10.85 -0.58 2.37
C MET A 27 9.63 0.15 1.81
N ILE A 28 8.49 0.06 2.48
CA ILE A 28 7.26 0.73 2.04
C ILE A 28 7.43 2.25 2.05
N ALA A 29 8.10 2.82 3.07
CA ALA A 29 8.37 4.25 3.11
C ALA A 29 9.22 4.70 1.91
N VAL A 30 10.30 3.97 1.58
CA VAL A 30 11.13 4.27 0.40
C VAL A 30 10.33 4.19 -0.89
N GLN A 31 9.49 3.16 -1.05
CA GLN A 31 8.61 3.03 -2.22
C GLN A 31 7.64 4.21 -2.34
N LYS A 32 7.00 4.63 -1.23
CA LYS A 32 6.09 5.79 -1.21
C LYS A 32 6.78 7.09 -1.60
N VAL A 33 7.95 7.37 -1.04
CA VAL A 33 8.72 8.59 -1.33
C VAL A 33 9.18 8.61 -2.79
N THR A 34 9.69 7.48 -3.28
CA THR A 34 10.14 7.32 -4.67
C THR A 34 8.98 7.54 -5.64
N ASN A 35 7.83 6.94 -5.36
CA ASN A 35 6.62 7.07 -6.17
C ASN A 35 6.14 8.53 -6.22
N VAL A 36 6.09 9.23 -5.08
CA VAL A 36 5.75 10.67 -5.06
C VAL A 36 6.70 11.48 -5.92
N GLY A 37 8.01 11.21 -5.86
CA GLY A 37 9.01 11.89 -6.69
C GLY A 37 8.75 11.72 -8.19
N PHE A 38 8.54 10.49 -8.66
CA PHE A 38 8.23 10.21 -10.06
C PHE A 38 6.89 10.78 -10.50
N SER A 39 5.84 10.58 -9.70
CA SER A 39 4.52 11.15 -9.96
C SER A 39 4.52 12.68 -10.02
N LEU A 40 5.36 13.33 -9.20
CA LEU A 40 5.50 14.79 -9.22
C LEU A 40 6.27 15.27 -10.45
N HIS A 41 7.32 14.55 -10.85
CA HIS A 41 8.04 14.83 -12.10
C HIS A 41 7.12 14.68 -13.32
N ASP A 42 6.39 13.57 -13.41
CA ASP A 42 5.42 13.34 -14.47
C ASP A 42 4.30 14.39 -14.46
N GLY A 43 3.91 14.87 -13.28
CA GLY A 43 2.88 15.89 -13.11
C GLY A 43 3.31 17.32 -13.45
N LEU A 44 4.57 17.69 -13.20
CA LEU A 44 5.05 19.08 -13.31
C LEU A 44 5.99 19.33 -14.50
N SER A 45 6.59 18.30 -15.06
CA SER A 45 7.68 18.45 -16.04
C SER A 45 7.37 17.87 -17.43
N LYS A 46 6.38 16.96 -17.55
CA LYS A 46 6.01 16.34 -18.83
C LYS A 46 4.68 16.84 -19.37
N SER A 47 4.58 16.93 -20.70
CA SER A 47 3.32 17.21 -21.38
C SER A 47 2.36 16.02 -21.24
N GLU A 48 1.05 16.25 -21.38
CA GLU A 48 0.08 15.16 -21.27
C GLU A 48 0.27 14.12 -22.38
N ASP A 49 0.64 14.53 -23.58
CA ASP A 49 0.75 13.61 -24.72
C ASP A 49 1.91 12.62 -24.59
N GLU A 50 2.92 12.95 -23.79
CA GLU A 50 4.09 12.09 -23.49
C GLU A 50 3.82 11.04 -22.40
N LEU A 51 2.71 11.17 -21.66
CA LEU A 51 2.41 10.32 -20.51
C LEU A 51 1.57 9.11 -20.93
N THR A 52 1.96 7.93 -20.46
CA THR A 52 1.11 6.73 -20.52
C THR A 52 -0.18 6.93 -19.71
N ALA A 53 -1.20 6.11 -19.98
CA ALA A 53 -2.48 6.20 -19.28
C ALA A 53 -2.34 6.11 -17.74
N ASP A 54 -1.47 5.22 -17.25
CA ASP A 54 -1.22 5.07 -15.81
C ASP A 54 -0.46 6.25 -15.23
N GLN A 55 0.54 6.78 -15.95
CA GLN A 55 1.25 7.98 -15.50
C GLN A 55 0.32 9.19 -15.46
N LYS A 56 -0.57 9.36 -16.44
CA LYS A 56 -1.61 10.39 -16.42
C LYS A 56 -2.49 10.26 -15.17
N ARG A 57 -2.90 9.04 -14.84
CA ARG A 57 -3.74 8.75 -13.68
C ARG A 57 -3.06 9.09 -12.35
N TYR A 58 -1.76 8.82 -12.23
CA TYR A 58 -1.01 8.98 -10.99
C TYR A 58 -0.09 10.21 -10.96
N ALA A 59 -0.13 11.05 -11.99
CA ALA A 59 0.59 12.32 -12.03
C ALA A 59 0.10 13.26 -10.92
N ILE A 60 1.05 13.83 -10.19
CA ILE A 60 0.78 14.82 -9.13
C ILE A 60 0.94 16.21 -9.75
N ARG A 61 -0.19 16.80 -10.17
CA ARG A 61 -0.22 18.13 -10.79
C ARG A 61 -0.07 19.28 -9.78
N LYS A 62 -0.35 19.03 -8.50
CA LYS A 62 -0.25 20.00 -7.41
C LYS A 62 0.74 19.49 -6.36
N ARG A 63 1.72 20.31 -5.98
CA ARG A 63 2.67 19.95 -4.93
C ARG A 63 1.95 19.63 -3.61
N PRO A 64 2.24 18.48 -2.97
CA PRO A 64 1.74 18.13 -1.65
C PRO A 64 2.14 19.18 -0.62
N THR A 65 1.25 19.49 0.32
CA THR A 65 1.64 20.16 1.56
C THR A 65 2.47 19.22 2.43
N PHE A 66 3.24 19.77 3.38
CA PHE A 66 3.98 18.93 4.33
C PHE A 66 3.07 17.97 5.10
N LEU A 67 1.89 18.43 5.50
CA LEU A 67 0.94 17.61 6.24
C LEU A 67 0.42 16.46 5.37
N GLU A 68 -0.02 16.73 4.15
CA GLU A 68 -0.48 15.69 3.21
C GLU A 68 0.62 14.66 2.92
N TYR A 69 1.85 15.13 2.70
CA TYR A 69 2.99 14.27 2.44
C TYR A 69 3.31 13.35 3.62
N TYR A 70 3.46 13.90 4.83
CA TYR A 70 3.77 13.07 6.01
C TYR A 70 2.61 12.17 6.41
N SER A 71 1.36 12.64 6.26
CA SER A 71 0.16 11.82 6.49
C SER A 71 0.10 10.63 5.52
N TYR A 72 0.49 10.82 4.27
CA TYR A 72 0.64 9.75 3.29
C TYR A 72 1.77 8.78 3.65
N VAL A 73 2.98 9.28 3.92
CA VAL A 73 4.15 8.44 4.22
C VAL A 73 3.89 7.58 5.46
N PHE A 74 3.36 8.18 6.53
CA PHE A 74 3.14 7.52 7.82
C PHE A 74 1.74 6.92 8.01
N GLN A 75 0.98 6.72 6.93
CA GLN A 75 -0.29 5.99 7.01
C GLN A 75 -0.05 4.56 7.53
N TYR A 76 -0.37 4.33 8.80
CA TYR A 76 -0.01 3.12 9.56
C TYR A 76 -0.45 1.82 8.89
N SER A 77 -1.69 1.75 8.41
CA SER A 77 -2.24 0.53 7.81
C SER A 77 -1.48 0.07 6.57
N THR A 78 -1.04 1.01 5.73
CA THR A 78 -0.27 0.71 4.51
C THR A 78 1.22 0.59 4.79
N LEU A 79 1.72 1.24 5.84
CA LEU A 79 3.12 1.16 6.24
C LEU A 79 3.50 -0.20 6.85
N MET A 80 2.62 -0.80 7.66
CA MET A 80 2.92 -2.05 8.39
C MET A 80 2.53 -3.31 7.63
N CYS A 81 1.34 -3.35 7.03
CA CYS A 81 0.76 -4.60 6.50
C CYS A 81 0.17 -4.46 5.10
N GLY A 82 0.15 -3.24 4.53
CA GLY A 82 -0.60 -2.96 3.31
C GLY A 82 0.30 -2.87 2.08
N PRO A 83 -0.28 -3.07 0.89
CA PRO A 83 0.42 -2.84 -0.35
C PRO A 83 0.75 -1.35 -0.50
N LEU A 84 1.67 -1.05 -1.42
CA LEU A 84 1.92 0.32 -1.85
C LEU A 84 0.64 0.94 -2.43
N VAL A 85 0.23 2.08 -1.87
CA VAL A 85 -0.89 2.89 -2.36
C VAL A 85 -0.31 4.17 -2.95
N PHE A 86 -0.82 4.64 -4.10
CA PHE A 86 -0.37 5.89 -4.73
C PHE A 86 -0.88 7.12 -3.96
N TYR A 87 -0.13 8.22 -4.03
CA TYR A 87 -0.48 9.46 -3.34
C TYR A 87 -1.84 10.03 -3.77
N ASN A 88 -2.18 10.01 -5.07
CA ASN A 88 -3.46 10.51 -5.57
C ASN A 88 -4.64 9.73 -4.96
N ASP A 89 -4.56 8.40 -4.93
CA ASP A 89 -5.60 7.55 -4.33
C ASP A 89 -5.73 7.81 -2.82
N TYR A 90 -4.60 8.03 -2.13
CA TYR A 90 -4.58 8.36 -0.72
C TYR A 90 -5.28 9.71 -0.42
N ILE A 91 -4.96 10.76 -1.20
CA ILE A 91 -5.57 12.08 -1.04
C ILE A 91 -7.06 12.04 -1.38
N GLU A 92 -7.45 11.31 -2.42
CA GLU A 92 -8.87 11.10 -2.74
C GLU A 92 -9.60 10.38 -1.60
N PHE A 93 -8.96 9.38 -0.98
CA PHE A 93 -9.52 8.63 0.15
C PHE A 93 -9.73 9.51 1.38
N ILE A 94 -8.73 10.25 1.85
CA ILE A 94 -8.87 11.09 3.05
C ILE A 94 -9.85 12.26 2.85
N ASN A 95 -10.03 12.71 1.60
CA ASN A 95 -11.01 13.74 1.25
C ASN A 95 -12.41 13.17 0.96
N GLY A 96 -12.58 11.84 0.98
CA GLY A 96 -13.85 11.17 0.71
C GLY A 96 -14.32 11.23 -0.76
N LYS A 97 -13.43 11.58 -1.69
CA LYS A 97 -13.72 11.71 -3.14
C LYS A 97 -13.47 10.43 -3.92
N ASN A 98 -12.90 9.40 -3.29
CA ASN A 98 -12.59 8.09 -3.88
C ASN A 98 -13.80 7.40 -4.53
N PHE A 99 -15.02 7.72 -4.08
CA PHE A 99 -16.25 7.17 -4.64
C PHE A 99 -16.71 7.89 -5.90
N GLU A 100 -16.39 9.17 -6.09
CA GLU A 100 -16.84 9.97 -7.25
C GLU A 100 -16.41 9.32 -8.57
N ARG A 101 -15.18 8.80 -8.61
CA ARG A 101 -14.60 8.11 -9.77
C ARG A 101 -15.30 6.79 -10.13
N HIS A 102 -15.87 6.11 -9.14
CA HIS A 102 -16.53 4.81 -9.29
C HIS A 102 -18.06 4.93 -9.45
N LEU A 103 -18.66 5.97 -8.88
CA LEU A 103 -20.11 6.23 -8.91
C LEU A 103 -20.57 6.87 -10.23
N GLN A 104 -19.68 7.54 -10.96
CA GLN A 104 -20.03 8.15 -12.26
C GLN A 104 -20.53 7.13 -13.30
N SER A 105 -20.26 5.83 -13.16
CA SER A 105 -20.67 4.82 -14.16
C SER A 105 -22.09 4.26 -14.00
N LYS A 106 -22.79 4.47 -12.88
CA LYS A 106 -24.16 3.97 -12.67
C LYS A 106 -25.02 4.96 -11.87
N LEU A 107 -26.02 5.52 -12.55
CA LEU A 107 -27.16 6.30 -12.06
C LEU A 107 -27.09 6.80 -10.60
N SER A 108 -26.87 8.12 -10.48
CA SER A 108 -27.59 9.05 -9.62
C SER A 108 -28.32 8.48 -8.39
N THR A 109 -27.57 7.94 -7.43
CA THR A 109 -27.90 8.11 -6.01
C THR A 109 -26.60 8.23 -5.24
N LYS A 110 -26.38 9.41 -4.64
CA LYS A 110 -25.24 9.78 -3.80
C LYS A 110 -25.27 9.04 -2.45
N GLN A 111 -25.55 7.74 -2.46
CA GLN A 111 -25.56 6.88 -1.28
C GLN A 111 -24.23 6.14 -1.21
N MET A 112 -23.49 6.39 -0.12
CA MET A 112 -22.33 5.58 0.21
C MET A 112 -22.78 4.12 0.34
N PRO A 113 -22.19 3.17 -0.39
CA PRO A 113 -22.52 1.76 -0.23
C PRO A 113 -22.18 1.34 1.21
N SER A 114 -23.05 0.54 1.84
CA SER A 114 -22.80 0.11 3.22
C SER A 114 -21.55 -0.78 3.27
N PRO A 115 -20.59 -0.50 4.18
CA PRO A 115 -19.35 -1.27 4.25
C PRO A 115 -19.52 -2.61 4.97
N LEU A 116 -20.64 -2.82 5.68
CA LEU A 116 -20.85 -3.97 6.56
C LEU A 116 -20.78 -5.30 5.81
N TRP A 117 -21.46 -5.42 4.67
CA TRP A 117 -21.48 -6.66 3.91
C TRP A 117 -20.10 -7.02 3.31
N PRO A 118 -19.38 -6.10 2.65
CA PRO A 118 -17.99 -6.33 2.24
C PRO A 118 -17.06 -6.72 3.39
N VAL A 119 -17.21 -6.07 4.56
CA VAL A 119 -16.38 -6.35 5.75
C VAL A 119 -16.66 -7.74 6.29
N LEU A 120 -17.93 -8.12 6.48
CA LEU A 120 -18.32 -9.46 6.95
C LEU A 120 -17.80 -10.56 6.02
N ARG A 121 -17.92 -10.35 4.70
CA ARG A 121 -17.40 -11.29 3.71
C ARG A 121 -15.88 -11.46 3.81
N LYS A 122 -15.13 -10.35 3.92
CA LYS A 122 -13.66 -10.39 4.08
C LYS A 122 -13.23 -11.03 5.40
N LEU A 123 -13.96 -10.75 6.48
CA LEU A 123 -13.72 -11.35 7.80
C LEU A 123 -13.86 -12.87 7.73
N PHE A 124 -14.95 -13.38 7.13
CA PHE A 124 -15.18 -14.82 7.01
C PHE A 124 -14.08 -15.53 6.19
N ILE A 125 -13.65 -14.92 5.09
CA ILE A 125 -12.56 -15.45 4.26
C ILE A 125 -11.26 -15.47 5.07
N SER A 126 -10.92 -14.38 5.78
CA SER A 126 -9.72 -14.31 6.61
C SER A 126 -9.69 -15.36 7.72
N VAL A 127 -10.82 -15.58 8.39
CA VAL A 127 -10.95 -16.60 9.45
C VAL A 127 -10.78 -18.00 8.85
N SER A 128 -11.40 -18.27 7.70
CA SER A 128 -11.27 -19.56 7.01
C SER A 128 -9.82 -19.87 6.63
N PHE A 129 -9.09 -18.88 6.09
CA PHE A 129 -7.67 -19.02 5.79
C PHE A 129 -6.81 -19.24 7.05
N ALA A 130 -7.11 -18.52 8.13
CA ALA A 130 -6.40 -18.71 9.40
C ALA A 130 -6.60 -20.12 9.95
N ILE A 131 -7.84 -20.65 9.93
CA ILE A 131 -8.14 -22.02 10.36
C ILE A 131 -7.41 -23.05 9.48
N LEU A 132 -7.43 -22.85 8.16
CA LEU A 132 -6.73 -23.72 7.23
C LEU A 132 -5.21 -23.71 7.48
N LEU A 133 -4.61 -22.54 7.71
CA LEU A 133 -3.18 -22.44 7.99
C LEU A 133 -2.84 -23.11 9.32
N VAL A 134 -3.63 -22.90 10.38
CA VAL A 134 -3.41 -23.52 11.69
C VAL A 134 -3.59 -25.03 11.67
N THR A 135 -4.45 -25.59 10.81
CA THR A 135 -4.65 -27.05 10.70
C THR A 135 -3.67 -27.72 9.74
N ILE A 136 -3.30 -27.07 8.63
CA ILE A 136 -2.39 -27.63 7.62
C ILE A 136 -0.91 -27.42 7.96
N ALA A 137 -0.52 -26.28 8.51
CA ALA A 137 0.87 -26.02 8.88
C ALA A 137 1.48 -27.10 9.80
N PRO A 138 0.79 -27.62 10.84
CA PRO A 138 1.34 -28.72 11.66
C PRO A 138 1.37 -30.06 10.93
N MET A 139 0.63 -30.25 9.83
CA MET A 139 0.71 -31.48 9.02
C MET A 139 1.98 -31.58 8.17
N PHE A 140 2.70 -30.48 7.97
CA PHE A 140 4.00 -30.45 7.28
C PHE A 140 5.10 -29.86 8.17
N PRO A 141 5.58 -30.60 9.19
CA PRO A 141 6.68 -30.13 10.03
C PRO A 141 7.93 -29.92 9.18
N ILE A 142 8.55 -28.75 9.34
CA ILE A 142 9.75 -28.32 8.60
C ILE A 142 10.93 -29.27 8.87
N THR A 143 10.87 -30.05 9.96
CA THR A 143 11.81 -31.13 10.31
C THR A 143 11.86 -32.26 9.28
N HIS A 144 10.85 -32.45 8.42
CA HIS A 144 10.87 -33.48 7.38
C HIS A 144 11.59 -33.05 6.09
N LEU A 145 12.06 -31.80 6.01
CA LEU A 145 12.79 -31.24 4.86
C LEU A 145 14.30 -31.06 5.14
N ALA A 146 14.79 -31.60 6.26
CA ALA A 146 16.20 -31.62 6.66
C ALA A 146 16.79 -33.03 6.56
#